data_AF-Q2T369-F1
#
_entry.id   AF-Q2T369-F1
#
_cell.length_a   1.000
_cell.length_b   1.000
_cell.length_c   1.000
_cell.angle_alpha   90.00
_cell.angle_beta   90.00
_cell.angle_gamma   90.00
#
_symmetry.space_group_name_H-M   'P 1'
#
loop_
_entity.id
_entity.type
_entity.pdbx_description
1 polymer ?
#
loop_
_entity_poly.entity_id
_entity_poly.type
_entity_poly.pdbx_seq_one_letter_code
_entity_poly.pdbx_strand_id
1 'polypeptide(L)' 'MRVCAAHKFGIRTMPIDFATRRRQLADVGPTLRAAFGGSTGRPVRRDRDLCGEAWFHFVAGKPCV' A
#
# COMPACT_ATOMS: atom_id res chain seq x y z
N MET A 1 -9.26 -23.08 -3.14
CA MET A 1 -9.06 -21.62 -3.00
C MET A 1 -8.35 -21.33 -1.69
N ARG A 2 -7.13 -20.78 -1.69
CA ARG A 2 -6.48 -20.24 -0.48
C ARG A 2 -6.99 -18.81 -0.31
N VAL A 3 -7.92 -18.59 0.62
CA VAL A 3 -8.31 -17.22 1.01
C VAL A 3 -7.15 -16.57 1.76
N CYS A 4 -6.75 -15.37 1.36
CA CYS A 4 -5.78 -14.56 2.10
C CYS A 4 -6.23 -14.46 3.57
N ALA A 5 -5.30 -14.63 4.50
CA ALA A 5 -5.59 -14.60 5.94
C ALA A 5 -6.39 -13.36 6.35
N ALA A 6 -6.17 -12.23 5.68
CA ALA A 6 -6.94 -10.99 5.77
C ALA A 6 -8.46 -11.19 5.75
N HIS A 7 -9.00 -12.05 4.87
CA HIS A 7 -10.44 -12.30 4.80
C HIS A 7 -11.00 -12.95 6.07
N LYS A 8 -10.21 -13.76 6.79
CA LYS A 8 -10.63 -14.34 8.08
C LYS A 8 -10.82 -13.29 9.17
N PHE A 9 -10.20 -12.12 9.00
CA PHE A 9 -10.26 -11.00 9.94
C PHE A 9 -11.14 -9.84 9.43
N GLY A 10 -11.95 -10.06 8.38
CA GLY A 10 -12.79 -9.00 7.79
C GLY A 10 -12.00 -7.91 7.04
N ILE A 11 -10.72 -8.14 6.76
CA ILE A 11 -9.86 -7.19 6.04
C ILE A 11 -10.04 -7.41 4.55
N ARG A 12 -10.61 -6.41 3.85
CA ARG A 12 -10.79 -6.43 2.40
C ARG A 12 -9.48 -6.11 1.69
N THR A 13 -9.02 -7.02 0.84
CA THR A 13 -7.92 -6.76 -0.10
C THR A 13 -8.50 -6.30 -1.43
N MET A 14 -7.91 -5.27 -2.03
CA MET A 14 -8.32 -4.76 -3.33
C MET A 14 -7.13 -4.82 -4.28
N PRO A 15 -7.29 -5.35 -5.51
CA PRO A 15 -6.26 -5.24 -6.53
C PRO A 15 -6.11 -3.75 -6.88
N ILE A 16 -4.95 -3.19 -6.56
CA ILE A 16 -4.61 -1.79 -6.82
C ILE A 16 -3.10 -1.70 -7.00
N ASP A 17 -2.66 -0.96 -8.01
CA ASP A 17 -1.23 -0.65 -8.17
C ASP A 17 -0.81 0.49 -7.22
N PHE A 18 0.49 0.56 -6.94
CA PHE A 18 1.02 1.54 -6.01
C PHE A 18 0.83 2.99 -6.47
N ALA A 19 0.88 3.25 -7.79
CA ALA A 19 0.74 4.59 -8.35
C ALA A 19 -0.69 5.12 -8.19
N THR A 20 -1.69 4.28 -8.44
CA THR A 20 -3.12 4.57 -8.25
C THR A 20 -3.40 4.84 -6.77
N ARG A 21 -2.91 4.00 -5.85
CA ARG A 21 -3.10 4.23 -4.41
C ARG A 21 -2.48 5.55 -3.94
N ARG A 22 -1.34 5.94 -4.49
CA ARG A 22 -0.69 7.22 -4.20
C ARG A 22 -1.52 8.42 -4.66
N ARG A 23 -2.09 8.36 -5.86
CA ARG A 23 -2.98 9.42 -6.37
C ARG A 23 -4.19 9.57 -5.46
N GLN A 24 -4.86 8.46 -5.12
CA GLN A 24 -6.00 8.47 -4.19
C GLN A 24 -5.65 9.05 -2.81
N LEU A 25 -4.46 8.76 -2.28
CA LEU A 25 -4.00 9.35 -1.02
C LEU A 25 -3.81 10.86 -1.13
N ALA A 26 -3.25 11.34 -2.24
CA ALA A 26 -3.10 12.76 -2.49
C ALA A 26 -4.47 13.45 -2.61
N ASP A 27 -5.43 12.81 -3.28
CA ASP A 27 -6.79 13.35 -3.48
C ASP A 27 -7.56 13.52 -2.16
N VAL A 28 -7.33 12.64 -1.18
CA VAL A 28 -8.03 12.70 0.11
C VAL A 28 -7.27 13.49 1.19
N GLY A 29 -6.04 13.95 0.90
CA GLY A 29 -5.26 14.86 1.75
C GLY A 29 -4.07 14.27 2.55
N PRO A 30 -4.10 13.02 3.06
CA PRO A 30 -2.95 12.42 3.71
C PRO A 30 -1.74 12.28 2.80
N THR A 31 -0.57 12.68 3.31
CA THR A 31 0.69 12.47 2.61
C THR A 31 1.25 11.09 2.92
N LEU A 32 1.55 10.32 1.88
CA LEU A 32 2.28 9.06 2.01
C LEU A 32 3.68 9.31 2.61
N ARG A 33 3.96 8.71 3.77
CA ARG A 33 5.25 8.81 4.48
C ARG A 33 6.19 7.67 4.11
N ALA A 34 5.68 6.44 4.08
CA ALA A 34 6.44 5.25 3.76
C ALA A 34 5.53 4.16 3.20
N ALA A 35 6.09 3.27 2.37
CA ALA A 35 5.44 2.07 1.88
C ALA A 35 6.46 0.93 1.82
N PHE A 36 6.02 -0.29 2.11
CA PHE A 36 6.88 -1.46 2.20
C PHE A 36 6.23 -2.67 1.51
N GLY A 37 7.06 -3.46 0.81
CA GLY A 37 6.65 -4.72 0.19
C GLY A 37 6.23 -5.75 1.24
N GLY A 38 5.18 -6.51 0.94
CA GLY A 38 4.58 -7.46 1.86
C GLY A 38 5.41 -8.71 2.15
N SER A 39 6.29 -9.12 1.23
CA SER A 39 7.13 -10.31 1.33
C SER A 39 8.54 -9.99 1.78
N THR A 40 9.16 -8.90 1.29
CA THR A 40 10.54 -8.56 1.64
C THR A 40 10.67 -7.52 2.76
N GLY A 41 9.58 -6.81 3.09
CA GLY A 41 9.63 -5.67 4.01
C GLY A 41 10.48 -4.51 3.50
N ARG A 42 10.93 -4.55 2.24
CA ARG A 42 11.76 -3.50 1.65
C ARG A 42 10.93 -2.27 1.29
N PRO A 43 11.51 -1.06 1.35
CA PRO A 43 10.83 0.15 0.92
C PRO A 43 10.38 0.06 -0.54
N VAL A 44 9.11 0.38 -0.80
CA VAL A 44 8.59 0.56 -2.15
C VAL A 44 9.01 1.94 -2.62
N ARG A 45 9.82 1.99 -3.68
CA ARG A 45 10.32 3.26 -4.22
C ARG A 45 9.27 3.91 -5.12
N ARG A 46 9.32 5.25 -5.22
CA ARG A 46 8.36 6.02 -6.03
C ARG A 46 8.43 5.74 -7.52
N ASP A 47 9.61 5.35 -8.00
CA ASP A 47 10.00 5.13 -9.40
C ASP A 47 9.94 3.67 -9.84
N ARG A 48 9.68 2.75 -8.90
CA ARG A 48 9.56 1.32 -9.17
C ARG A 48 8.20 0.83 -8.69
N ASP A 49 7.50 0.11 -9.56
CA ASP A 49 6.33 -0.66 -9.17
C ASP A 49 6.73 -1.72 -8.12
N LEU A 50 5.78 -2.52 -7.63
CA LEU A 50 5.95 -3.48 -6.53
C LEU A 50 7.08 -4.52 -6.71
N CYS A 51 7.82 -4.55 -7.83
CA CYS A 51 9.05 -5.34 -8.01
C CYS A 51 8.89 -6.83 -7.66
N GLY A 52 7.73 -7.40 -7.97
CA GLY A 52 7.42 -8.81 -7.67
C GLY A 52 6.77 -9.05 -6.29
N GLU A 53 6.50 -8.00 -5.52
CA GLU A 53 5.72 -8.09 -4.29
C GLU A 53 4.23 -8.28 -4.61
N ALA A 54 3.60 -9.24 -3.95
CA ALA A 54 2.17 -9.54 -4.16
C ALA A 54 1.23 -8.53 -3.47
N TRP A 55 1.73 -7.77 -2.50
CA TRP A 55 1.00 -6.74 -1.75
C TRP A 55 1.98 -5.77 -1.09
N PHE A 56 1.47 -4.64 -0.60
CA PHE A 56 2.25 -3.66 0.17
C PHE A 56 1.42 -3.09 1.31
N HIS A 57 2.10 -2.54 2.31
CA HIS A 57 1.49 -1.73 3.36
C HIS A 57 2.13 -0.35 3.39
N PHE A 58 1.42 0.64 3.91
CA PHE A 58 1.91 2.01 3.92
C PHE A 58 1.48 2.80 5.15
N VAL A 59 2.26 3.83 5.46
CA VAL A 59 1.96 4.83 6.48
C VAL A 59 1.65 6.14 5.78
N ALA A 60 0.47 6.69 6.05
CA ALA A 60 0.09 8.03 5.61
C ALA A 60 -0.25 8.88 6.83
N GLY A 61 0.16 10.14 6.81
CA GLY A 61 -0.13 11.09 7.87
C GLY A 61 -0.88 12.29 7.33
N LYS A 62 -1.65 12.96 8.20
CA LYS A 62 -2.13 14.30 7.90
C LYS A 62 -0.91 15.22 7.67
N PRO A 63 -1.01 16.19 6.75
CA PRO A 63 -0.03 17.28 6.71
C PRO A 63 0.06 17.91 8.10
N CYS A 64 1.27 18.06 8.63
CA CYS A 64 1.47 18.86 9.83
C CYS A 64 1.27 20.32 9.39
N VAL A 65 0.25 20.99 9.95
CA VAL A 65 0.11 22.44 9.89
C VAL A 65 1.07 23.09 10.87
#